data_AF-A0A0D8FTD4-F1
#
_entry.id   AF-A0A0D8FTD4-F1
#
_cell.length_a   1.000
_cell.length_b   1.000
_cell.length_c   1.000
_cell.angle_alpha   90.00
_cell.angle_beta   90.00
_cell.angle_gamma   90.00
#
_symmetry.space_group_name_H-M   'P 1'
#
loop_
_entity.id
_entity.type
_entity.pdbx_description
1 polymer ?
#
loop_
_entity_poly.entity_id
_entity_poly.type
_entity_poly.pdbx_seq_one_letter_code
_entity_poly.pdbx_strand_id
1 'polypeptide(L)'
;MSTTSRRRSRRMDLRTTPEERHLIDRAVEACSTDLTDFVISHACEAAQRVLADRDNFALDTAALEEWSRMNARPARDLPGVRQVLQRPSPFIE
;
A
#
# COMPACT_ATOMS: atom_id res chain seq x y z
N MET A 1 19.93 0.97 10.00
CA MET A 1 18.56 0.57 9.60
C MET A 1 18.72 -0.64 8.70
N SER A 2 18.45 -1.84 9.21
CA SER A 2 18.64 -3.08 8.44
C SER A 2 17.63 -3.11 7.29
N THR A 3 18.11 -2.92 6.07
CA THR A 3 17.33 -3.16 4.86
C THR A 3 17.08 -4.65 4.78
N THR A 4 15.93 -5.11 5.28
CA THR A 4 15.43 -6.44 4.99
C THR A 4 15.32 -6.57 3.48
N SER A 5 16.23 -7.35 2.88
CA SER A 5 16.14 -7.73 1.47
C SER A 5 14.74 -8.28 1.23
N ARG A 6 13.99 -7.67 0.30
CA ARG A 6 12.66 -8.10 -0.12
C ARG A 6 12.79 -9.38 -0.95
N ARG A 7 13.22 -10.48 -0.31
CA ARG A 7 13.34 -11.78 -0.97
C ARG A 7 11.93 -12.33 -1.20
N ARG A 8 11.59 -12.56 -2.48
CA ARG A 8 10.34 -13.24 -2.86
C ARG A 8 10.35 -14.65 -2.28
N SER A 9 9.46 -14.93 -1.32
CA SER A 9 9.42 -16.19 -0.57
C SER A 9 8.07 -16.92 -0.65
N ARG A 10 7.08 -16.31 -1.30
CA ARG A 10 5.73 -16.88 -1.50
C ARG A 10 5.41 -16.94 -2.98
N ARG A 11 4.73 -18.01 -3.38
CA ARG A 11 4.30 -18.26 -4.76
C ARG A 11 2.87 -17.78 -4.96
N MET A 12 2.58 -17.24 -6.14
CA MET A 12 1.26 -16.86 -6.60
C MET A 12 1.03 -17.51 -7.96
N ASP A 13 0.11 -18.47 -8.04
CA ASP A 13 -0.23 -19.17 -9.27
C ASP A 13 -1.48 -18.55 -9.89
N LEU A 14 -1.40 -18.21 -11.17
CA LEU A 14 -2.50 -17.61 -11.93
C LEU A 14 -2.75 -18.44 -13.19
N ARG A 15 -4.04 -18.63 -13.51
CA ARG A 15 -4.47 -19.17 -14.79
C ARG A 15 -5.07 -18.03 -15.59
N THR A 16 -4.68 -17.93 -16.85
CA THR A 16 -5.19 -16.93 -17.79
C THR A 16 -5.67 -17.63 -19.06
N THR A 17 -6.61 -16.99 -19.74
CA THR A 17 -6.94 -17.28 -21.13
C THR A 17 -5.79 -16.88 -22.05
N PRO A 18 -5.74 -17.39 -23.30
CA PRO A 18 -4.79 -16.93 -24.31
C PRO A 18 -4.89 -15.43 -24.59
N GLU A 19 -6.10 -14.88 -24.60
CA GLU A 19 -6.37 -13.47 -24.87
C GLU A 19 -5.83 -12.57 -23.75
N GLU A 20 -6.09 -12.92 -22.49
CA GLU A 20 -5.53 -12.23 -21.32
C GLU A 20 -4.00 -12.26 -21.33
N ARG A 21 -3.41 -13.42 -21.64
CA ARG A 21 -1.96 -13.56 -21.70
C ARG A 21 -1.36 -12.66 -22.78
N HIS A 22 -1.95 -12.68 -23.98
CA HIS A 22 -1.50 -11.86 -25.09
C HIS A 22 -1.59 -10.36 -24.78
N LEU A 23 -2.68 -9.92 -24.14
CA LEU A 23 -2.83 -8.53 -23.70
C LEU A 23 -1.75 -8.13 -22.70
N ILE A 24 -1.48 -8.97 -21.70
CA ILE A 24 -0.47 -8.70 -20.68
C ILE A 24 0.93 -8.65 -21.30
N ASP A 25 1.27 -9.59 -22.18
CA ASP A 25 2.60 -9.62 -22.84
C ASP A 25 2.85 -8.32 -23.62
N ARG A 26 1.84 -7.82 -24.35
CA ARG A 26 1.94 -6.53 -25.05
C ARG A 26 2.15 -5.34 -24.10
N ALA A 27 1.52 -5.36 -22.92
CA ALA A 27 1.70 -4.31 -21.92
C ALA A 27 3.11 -4.36 -21.31
N VAL A 28 3.62 -5.57 -21.03
CA VAL A 28 4.98 -5.81 -20.54
C VAL A 28 6.02 -5.28 -21.53
N GLU A 29 5.85 -5.57 -22.82
CA GLU A 29 6.70 -5.04 -23.90
C GLU A 29 6.69 -3.51 -23.93
N ALA A 30 5.51 -2.90 -23.90
CA ALA A 30 5.37 -1.44 -23.91
C ALA A 30 6.00 -0.76 -22.67
N CYS A 31 5.96 -1.43 -21.52
CA CYS A 31 6.51 -0.92 -20.26
C CYS A 31 7.99 -1.26 -20.06
N SER A 32 8.63 -2.03 -20.95
CA SER A 32 10.04 -2.45 -20.84
C SER A 32 10.39 -3.07 -19.47
N THR A 33 9.50 -3.90 -18.96
CA THR A 33 9.63 -4.61 -17.66
C THR A 33 9.56 -6.12 -17.88
N ASP A 34 9.79 -6.93 -16.85
CA ASP A 34 9.45 -8.35 -16.89
C ASP A 34 7.99 -8.61 -16.47
N LEU A 35 7.46 -9.76 -16.89
CA LEU A 35 6.07 -10.18 -16.64
C LEU A 35 5.74 -10.27 -15.14
N THR A 36 6.68 -10.78 -14.34
CA THR A 36 6.42 -10.96 -12.90
C THR A 36 6.35 -9.60 -12.22
N ASP A 37 7.28 -8.70 -12.54
CA ASP A 37 7.34 -7.37 -11.96
C ASP A 37 6.17 -6.51 -12.41
N PHE A 38 5.74 -6.63 -13.66
CA PHE A 38 4.53 -5.98 -14.16
C PHE A 38 3.29 -6.43 -13.38
N VAL A 39 3.03 -7.75 -13.34
CA VAL A 39 1.84 -8.30 -12.71
C VAL A 39 1.82 -8.02 -11.21
N ILE A 40 2.94 -8.21 -10.50
CA ILE A 40 3.01 -7.97 -9.06
C ILE A 40 2.84 -6.48 -8.75
N SER A 41 3.48 -5.58 -9.50
CA SER A 41 3.38 -4.13 -9.27
C SER A 41 1.94 -3.66 -9.43
N HIS A 42 1.28 -4.01 -10.54
CA HIS A 42 -0.09 -3.60 -10.78
C HIS A 42 -1.10 -4.28 -9.86
N ALA A 43 -0.88 -5.55 -9.49
CA ALA A 43 -1.71 -6.21 -8.48
C ALA A 43 -1.58 -5.54 -7.11
N CYS A 44 -0.37 -5.17 -6.70
CA CYS A 44 -0.14 -4.42 -5.46
C CYS A 44 -0.79 -3.04 -5.51
N GLU A 45 -0.66 -2.32 -6.62
CA GLU A 45 -1.28 -1.00 -6.80
C GLU A 45 -2.81 -1.10 -6.71
N ALA A 46 -3.42 -2.07 -7.40
CA ALA A 46 -4.86 -2.32 -7.33
C ALA A 46 -5.29 -2.67 -5.91
N ALA A 47 -4.56 -3.54 -5.21
CA ALA A 47 -4.84 -3.88 -3.82
C ALA A 47 -4.74 -2.66 -2.90
N GLN A 48 -3.74 -1.79 -3.09
CA GLN A 48 -3.59 -0.56 -2.34
C GLN A 48 -4.77 0.40 -2.55
N ARG A 49 -5.24 0.57 -3.79
CA ARG A 49 -6.41 1.39 -4.09
C ARG A 49 -7.66 0.85 -3.40
N VAL A 50 -7.93 -0.45 -3.52
CA VAL A 50 -9.05 -1.11 -2.83
C VAL A 50 -9.00 -0.90 -1.31
N LEU A 51 -7.81 -0.93 -0.72
CA LEU A 51 -7.63 -0.69 0.71
C LEU A 51 -7.72 0.80 1.09
N ALA A 52 -7.29 1.71 0.21
CA ALA A 52 -7.34 3.15 0.42
C ALA A 52 -8.77 3.70 0.30
N ASP A 53 -9.56 3.13 -0.62
CA ASP A 53 -10.97 3.47 -0.81
C ASP A 53 -11.87 2.92 0.30
N ARG A 54 -11.30 2.12 1.22
CA ARG A 54 -12.03 1.56 2.36
C ARG A 54 -12.31 2.65 3.39
N ASP A 55 -13.59 2.98 3.54
CA ASP A 55 -14.11 3.97 4.49
C ASP A 55 -14.56 3.35 5.83
N ASN A 56 -14.84 2.04 5.86
CA ASN A 56 -15.36 1.34 7.02
C ASN A 56 -14.34 0.38 7.65
N PHE A 57 -14.00 0.63 8.92
CA PHE A 57 -13.09 -0.18 9.73
C PHE A 57 -13.86 -0.84 10.88
N ALA A 58 -14.17 -2.12 10.74
CA ALA A 58 -14.79 -2.89 11.81
C ALA A 58 -13.72 -3.32 12.83
N LEU A 59 -13.97 -3.02 14.11
CA LEU A 59 -13.15 -3.45 15.22
C LEU A 59 -13.93 -4.48 16.04
N ASP A 60 -13.28 -5.55 16.44
CA ASP A 60 -13.80 -6.38 17.52
C ASP A 60 -13.66 -5.65 18.86
N THR A 61 -14.23 -6.21 19.93
CA THR A 61 -14.24 -5.58 21.26
C THR A 61 -12.83 -5.27 21.76
N ALA A 62 -11.89 -6.19 21.59
CA ALA A 62 -10.52 -6.02 22.06
C ALA A 62 -9.79 -4.90 21.29
N ALA A 63 -9.97 -4.85 19.96
CA ALA A 63 -9.40 -3.80 19.13
C ALA A 63 -10.03 -2.43 19.42
N LEU A 64 -11.32 -2.38 19.75
CA LEU A 64 -12.01 -1.14 20.13
C LEU A 64 -11.52 -0.60 21.49
N GLU A 65 -11.30 -1.46 22.47
CA GLU A 65 -10.73 -1.09 23.77
C GLU A 65 -9.31 -0.52 23.60
N GLU A 66 -8.48 -1.19 22.81
CA GLU A 66 -7.11 -0.73 22.53
C GLU A 66 -7.11 0.60 21.77
N TRP A 67 -7.99 0.76 20.78
CA TRP A 67 -8.19 2.01 20.06
C TRP A 67 -8.58 3.16 21.00
N SER A 68 -9.53 2.93 21.90
CA SER A 68 -9.99 3.92 22.87
C SER A 68 -8.88 4.30 23.84
N ARG A 69 -8.12 3.31 24.34
CA ARG A 69 -6.98 3.51 25.22
C ARG A 69 -5.86 4.31 24.55
N MET A 70 -5.62 4.11 23.26
CA MET A 70 -4.64 4.89 22.50
C MET A 70 -5.07 6.35 22.34
N ASN A 71 -6.35 6.59 22.01
CA ASN A 71 -6.89 7.95 21.82
C ASN A 71 -7.04 8.73 23.12
N ALA A 72 -7.21 8.06 24.26
CA ALA A 72 -7.27 8.72 25.56
C ALA A 72 -5.90 9.23 26.07
N ARG A 73 -4.79 8.90 25.40
CA ARG A 73 -3.45 9.34 25.81
C ARG A 73 -3.29 10.84 25.56
N PRO A 74 -2.61 11.57 26.47
CA PRO A 74 -2.29 12.97 26.22
C PRO A 74 -1.45 13.12 24.95
N ALA A 75 -1.67 14.22 24.24
CA ALA A 75 -0.88 14.56 23.07
C ALA A 75 0.62 14.60 23.46
N ARG A 76 1.44 13.96 22.64
CA ARG A 76 2.89 13.95 22.82
C ARG A 76 3.51 14.97 21.88
N ASP A 77 4.55 15.63 22.36
CA ASP A 77 5.36 16.42 21.45
C ASP A 77 6.15 15.49 20.52
N LEU A 78 5.92 15.66 19.22
CA LEU A 78 6.60 14.95 18.15
C LEU A 78 7.36 15.99 17.31
N PRO A 79 8.68 16.18 17.55
CA PRO A 79 9.46 17.21 16.87
C PRO A 79 9.38 17.16 15.35
N GLY A 80 9.33 15.96 14.77
CA GLY A 80 9.16 15.76 13.33
C GLY A 80 7.80 16.24 12.79
N VAL A 81 6.72 16.04 13.56
CA VAL A 81 5.38 16.55 13.18
C VAL A 81 5.36 18.08 13.24
N ARG A 82 5.95 18.67 14.29
CA ARG A 82 6.10 20.13 14.38
C ARG A 82 6.85 20.69 13.17
N GLN A 83 7.97 20.08 12.79
CA GLN A 83 8.76 20.50 11.63
C GLN A 83 7.96 20.42 10.33
N VAL A 84 7.17 19.37 10.13
CA VAL A 84 6.32 19.23 8.93
C VAL A 84 5.22 20.30 8.91
N LEU A 85 4.56 20.56 10.04
CA LEU A 85 3.48 21.55 10.14
C LEU A 85 3.98 23.00 9.98
N GLN A 86 5.27 23.26 10.22
CA GLN A 86 5.90 24.57 9.99
C GLN A 86 6.27 24.82 8.52
N ARG A 87 6.26 23.79 7.66
CA ARG A 87 6.53 23.96 6.23
C ARG A 87 5.31 24.57 5.54
N PRO A 88 5.51 25.42 4.52
CA PRO A 88 4.41 25.87 3.67
C PRO A 88 3.63 24.67 3.17
N SER A 89 2.30 24.70 3.31
CA SER A 89 1.47 23.60 2.82
C SER A 89 1.63 23.52 1.30
N PRO A 90 1.88 22.32 0.74
CA PRO A 90 1.97 22.13 -0.70
C PRO A 90 0.60 22.19 -1.39
N PHE A 91 -0.47 22.38 -0.63
CA PHE A 91 -1.86 22.44 -1.09
C PHE A 91 -2.46 23.86 -1.00
N ILE A 92 -1.62 24.88 -0.82
CA ILE A 92 -2.03 26.29 -0.92
C ILE A 92 -1.81 26.69 -2.38
N GLU A 93 -2.91 26.94 -3.08
CA GLU A 93 -2.94 27.71 -4.33
C GLU A 93 -2.86 29.21 -4.01
#